data_AF-I2BK01-F1
#
_entry.id   AF-I2BK01-F1
#
_cell.length_a   1.000
_cell.length_b   1.000
_cell.length_c   1.000
_cell.angle_alpha   90.00
_cell.angle_beta   90.00
_cell.angle_gamma   90.00
#
_symmetry.space_group_name_H-M   'P 1'
#
loop_
_entity.id
_entity.type
_entity.pdbx_description
1 polymer ?
#
loop_
_entity_poly.entity_id
_entity_poly.type
_entity_poly.pdbx_seq_one_letter_code
_entity_poly.pdbx_strand_id
1 'polypeptide(L)' 'GKSTTTGHLIYQCGGIDKRTIEKFEK' A
#
# COMPACT_ATOMS: atom_id res chain seq x y z
N GLY A 1 8.35 -10.17 16.25
CA GLY A 1 7.54 -9.07 15.67
C GLY A 1 7.65 -9.08 14.16
N LYS A 2 6.60 -9.54 13.46
CA LYS A 2 6.50 -9.55 11.98
C LYS A 2 5.24 -8.82 11.46
N SER A 3 4.40 -8.29 12.35
CA SER A 3 3.12 -7.67 11.99
C SER A 3 3.25 -6.21 11.57
N THR A 4 4.34 -5.53 11.94
CA THR A 4 4.52 -4.11 11.64
C THR A 4 4.96 -3.85 10.20
N THR A 5 5.46 -4.85 9.46
CA THR A 5 5.87 -4.63 8.07
C THR A 5 4.68 -4.82 7.14
N THR A 6 3.95 -5.94 7.25
CA THR A 6 2.80 -6.22 6.38
C THR A 6 1.61 -5.31 6.69
N GLY A 7 1.26 -5.10 7.97
CA GLY A 7 0.16 -4.20 8.34
C GLY A 7 0.43 -2.74 7.97
N HIS A 8 1.68 -2.28 8.12
CA HIS A 8 2.08 -0.92 7.75
C HIS A 8 2.15 -0.72 6.23
N LEU A 9 2.61 -1.72 5.47
CA LEU A 9 2.61 -1.68 4.01
C LEU A 9 1.19 -1.75 3.44
N ILE A 10 0.28 -2.52 4.05
CA ILE A 10 -1.13 -2.56 3.64
C ILE A 10 -1.84 -1.26 4.02
N TYR A 11 -1.53 -0.64 5.17
CA TYR A 11 -2.05 0.68 5.51
C TYR A 11 -1.54 1.75 4.54
N GLN A 12 -0.26 1.71 4.16
CA GLN A 12 0.26 2.53 3.08
C GLN A 12 -0.47 2.23 1.78
N CYS A 13 -0.54 0.98 1.30
CA CYS A 13 -1.25 0.64 0.05
C CYS A 13 -2.74 0.95 0.07
N GLY A 14 -3.42 0.81 1.20
CA GLY A 14 -4.83 1.13 1.39
C GLY A 14 -5.11 2.63 1.49
N GLY A 15 -4.10 3.42 1.89
CA GLY A 15 -4.09 4.88 1.88
C GLY A 15 -3.42 5.49 0.64
N ILE A 16 -2.81 4.68 -0.22
CA ILE A 16 -2.25 5.12 -1.50
C ILE A 16 -3.43 5.42 -2.42
N ASP A 17 -3.60 6.70 -2.71
CA ASP A 17 -4.57 7.23 -3.66
C ASP A 17 -4.60 6.38 -4.94
N LYS A 18 -5.80 6.01 -5.40
CA LYS A 18 -6.01 5.09 -6.53
C LYS A 18 -5.27 5.52 -7.80
N ARG A 19 -5.02 6.82 -7.97
CA ARG A 19 -4.22 7.40 -9.07
C ARG A 19 -2.76 6.94 -9.08
N THR A 20 -2.19 6.65 -7.92
CA THR A 20 -0.83 6.12 -7.80
C THR A 20 -0.82 4.64 -8.13
N ILE A 21 -1.82 3.88 -7.68
CA ILE A 21 -1.97 2.45 -8.00
C ILE A 21 -2.16 2.27 -9.52
N GLU A 22 -3.01 3.08 -10.15
CA GLU A 22 -3.27 3.05 -11.59
C GLU A 22 -2.01 3.30 -12.45
N LYS A 23 -1.02 4.04 -11.93
CA LYS A 23 0.27 4.26 -12.58
C LYS A 23 1.26 3.09 -12.45
N PHE A 24 1.06 2.22 -11.47
CA PHE A 24 1.87 1.02 -11.29
C PHE A 24 1.25 -0.21 -11.96
N GLU A 25 -0.06 -0.19 -12.22
CA GLU A 25 -0.79 -1.27 -12.91
C GLU A 25 -0.82 -1.14 -14.44
N LYS A 26 -0.44 0.02 -15.00
CA LYS A 26 -0.36 0.28 -16.44
C LYS A 26 1.09 0.36 -16.92
#